data_AF-A0A0K0FVP5-F1
#
_entry.id   AF-A0A0K0FVP5-F1
#
_cell.length_a   1.000
_cell.length_b   1.000
_cell.length_c   1.000
_cell.angle_alpha   90.00
_cell.angle_beta   90.00
_cell.angle_gamma   90.00
#
_symmetry.space_group_name_H-M   'P 1'
#
loop_
_entity.id
_entity.type
_entity.pdbx_description
1 polymer ?
#
loop_
_entity_poly.entity_id
_entity_poly.type
_entity_poly.pdbx_seq_one_letter_code
_entity_poly.pdbx_strand_id
1 'polypeptide(L)' 'MTLPSLEMKIIYLILTFAILFINAGIGKAVPDRVIIDGGCSKANCVAACDNIPGAFCLGDWTYWIFWEKSKCQCLVP' A
#
# COMPACT_ATOMS: atom_id res chain seq x y z
N MET A 1 25.34 6.93 -39.01
CA MET A 1 24.80 6.22 -37.83
C MET A 1 25.95 6.02 -36.85
N THR A 2 26.14 6.98 -35.94
CA THR A 2 27.19 6.92 -34.92
C THR A 2 26.68 6.06 -33.77
N LEU A 3 27.28 4.88 -33.58
CA LEU A 3 27.01 4.05 -32.40
C LEU A 3 27.30 4.89 -31.14
N PRO A 4 26.35 5.00 -30.19
CA PRO A 4 26.64 5.66 -28.93
C PRO A 4 27.77 4.92 -28.23
N SER A 5 28.77 5.67 -27.77
CA SER A 5 29.87 5.15 -26.95
C SER A 5 29.28 4.35 -25.78
N LEU A 6 30.02 3.33 -25.31
CA LEU A 6 29.59 2.39 -24.29
C LEU A 6 28.99 3.09 -23.03
N GLU A 7 29.50 4.28 -22.74
CA GLU A 7 29.09 5.17 -21.64
C GLU A 7 27.64 5.66 -21.75
N MET A 8 27.18 6.04 -22.96
CA MET A 8 25.81 6.50 -23.19
C MET A 8 24.78 5.39 -22.96
N LYS A 9 25.14 4.13 -23.25
CA LYS A 9 24.25 2.98 -23.02
C LYS A 9 24.07 2.68 -21.54
N ILE A 10 25.14 2.84 -20.75
CA ILE A 10 25.11 2.63 -19.29
C ILE A 10 24.22 3.68 -18.62
N ILE A 11 24.36 4.95 -19.01
CA ILE A 11 23.52 6.04 -18.50
C ILE A 11 22.04 5.76 -18.82
N TYR A 12 21.74 5.31 -20.04
CA TYR A 12 20.38 4.99 -20.45
C TYR A 12 19.79 3.83 -19.63
N LEU A 13 20.56 2.77 -19.38
CA LEU A 13 20.15 1.64 -18.55
C LEU A 13 19.83 2.07 -17.12
N ILE A 14 20.69 2.89 -16.49
CA ILE A 14 20.48 3.39 -15.13
C ILE A 14 19.23 4.28 -15.07
N LEU A 15 19.05 5.18 -16.04
CA LEU A 15 17.88 6.06 -16.12
C LEU A 15 16.58 5.26 -16.24
N THR A 16 16.59 4.25 -17.12
CA THR A 16 15.41 3.39 -17.35
C THR A 16 15.05 2.61 -16.09
N PHE A 17 16.06 2.08 -15.39
CA PHE A 17 15.85 1.36 -14.13
C PHE A 17 15.32 2.28 -13.03
N ALA A 18 15.82 3.51 -12.93
CA ALA A 18 15.32 4.51 -12.00
C ALA A 18 13.85 4.88 -12.27
N ILE A 19 13.47 5.07 -13.54
CA ILE A 19 12.08 5.35 -13.94
C ILE A 19 11.17 4.15 -13.62
N LEU A 20 11.63 2.93 -13.88
CA LEU A 20 10.91 1.71 -13.53
C LEU A 20 10.71 1.58 -12.02
N PHE A 21 11.73 1.89 -11.20
CA PHE A 21 11.60 1.88 -9.74
C PHE A 21 10.62 2.94 -9.21
N ILE A 22 10.66 4.16 -9.77
CA ILE A 22 9.72 5.22 -9.40
C ILE A 22 8.29 4.83 -9.78
N ASN A 23 8.08 4.28 -10.98
CA ASN A 23 6.76 3.83 -11.41
C ASN A 23 6.27 2.57 -10.67
N ALA A 24 7.17 1.66 -10.29
CA ALA A 24 6.84 0.48 -9.49
C ALA A 24 6.51 0.84 -8.02
N GLY A 25 7.01 1.98 -7.53
CA GLY A 25 6.82 2.45 -6.15
C GLY A 25 5.49 3.14 -5.86
N ILE A 26 4.59 3.31 -6.84
CA ILE A 26 3.30 4.01 -6.67
C ILE A 26 2.13 3.05 -6.91
N GLY A 27 2.31 1.77 -6.58
CA GLY A 27 1.19 0.97 -6.10
C GLY A 27 1.19 1.14 -4.60
N LYS A 28 0.35 2.03 -4.04
CA LYS A 28 -0.02 1.91 -2.63
C LYS A 28 -0.60 0.51 -2.48
N ALA A 29 0.20 -0.45 -2.06
CA ALA A 29 -0.27 -1.77 -1.69
C ALA A 29 -1.13 -1.52 -0.45
N VAL A 30 -2.42 -1.23 -0.68
CA VAL A 30 -3.36 -1.12 0.41
C VAL A 30 -3.28 -2.48 1.11
N PRO A 31 -2.87 -2.52 2.39
CA PRO A 31 -2.66 -3.79 3.05
C PRO A 31 -3.98 -4.55 2.99
N ASP A 32 -3.97 -5.81 2.54
CA ASP A 32 -5.17 -6.65 2.57
C ASP A 32 -5.80 -6.66 3.97
N ARG A 33 -4.99 -6.47 5.02
CA ARG A 33 -5.47 -6.31 6.40
C ARG A 33 -4.76 -5.17 7.12
N VAL A 34 -5.55 -4.34 7.81
CA VAL A 34 -5.07 -3.22 8.63
C VAL A 34 -5.60 -3.40 10.05
N ILE A 35 -4.76 -3.10 11.05
CA ILE A 35 -5.18 -3.05 12.45
C ILE A 35 -5.32 -1.58 12.80
N ILE A 36 -6.51 -1.20 13.26
CA ILE A 36 -6.84 0.18 13.65
C ILE A 36 -7.14 0.24 15.14
N ASP A 37 -6.91 1.39 15.75
CA ASP A 37 -7.34 1.65 17.11
C ASP A 37 -8.84 2.01 17.15
N GLY A 38 -9.53 1.55 18.18
CA GLY A 38 -10.97 1.68 18.35
C GLY A 38 -11.77 0.46 17.87
N GLY A 39 -13.06 0.50 18.15
CA GLY A 39 -14.00 -0.58 17.84
C GLY A 39 -14.19 -0.83 16.35
N CYS A 40 -14.62 -2.06 16.05
CA CYS A 40 -14.94 -2.57 14.74
C CYS A 40 -16.09 -1.79 14.09
N SER A 41 -15.75 -0.92 13.13
CA SER A 41 -16.74 -0.17 12.35
C SER A 41 -16.35 -0.11 10.88
N LYS A 42 -17.35 -0.28 10.01
CA LYS A 42 -17.16 -0.15 8.55
C LYS A 42 -16.55 1.21 8.20
N ALA A 43 -17.00 2.29 8.83
CA ALA A 43 -16.50 3.63 8.55
C ALA A 43 -15.00 3.77 8.86
N ASN A 44 -14.54 3.20 9.98
CA ASN A 44 -13.14 3.23 10.36
C ASN A 44 -12.28 2.39 9.42
N CYS A 45 -12.77 1.21 9.02
CA CYS A 45 -12.08 0.37 8.05
C CYS A 45 -12.01 1.02 6.66
N VAL A 46 -13.08 1.66 6.20
CA VAL A 46 -13.08 2.41 4.93
C VAL A 46 -12.05 3.55 5.00
N ALA A 47 -12.02 4.32 6.08
CA ALA A 47 -11.04 5.40 6.26
C ALA A 47 -9.59 4.88 6.29
N ALA A 48 -9.34 3.75 6.95
CA ALA A 48 -8.01 3.15 7.04
C ALA A 48 -7.57 2.45 5.74
N CYS A 49 -8.51 1.97 4.94
CA CYS A 49 -8.28 1.36 3.64
C CYS A 49 -8.35 2.39 2.49
N ASP A 50 -7.85 3.62 2.68
CA ASP A 50 -7.82 4.67 1.65
C ASP A 50 -9.20 4.97 1.00
N ASN A 51 -10.30 4.87 1.75
CA ASN A 51 -11.69 5.03 1.30
C ASN A 51 -12.21 3.95 0.34
N ILE A 52 -11.64 2.75 0.36
CA ILE A 52 -12.18 1.61 -0.39
C ILE A 52 -13.56 1.21 0.17
N PRO A 53 -14.65 1.29 -0.62
CA PRO A 53 -16.00 0.98 -0.15
C PRO A 53 -16.21 -0.51 0.18
N GLY A 54 -15.36 -1.37 -0.38
CA GLY A 54 -15.29 -2.81 -0.10
C GLY A 54 -14.57 -3.15 1.22
N ALA A 55 -14.03 -2.18 1.95
CA ALA A 55 -13.39 -2.45 3.23
C ALA A 55 -14.41 -2.98 4.25
N PHE A 56 -14.04 -4.03 4.97
CA PHE A 56 -14.90 -4.64 5.98
C PHE A 56 -14.12 -4.94 7.25
N CYS A 57 -14.84 -4.99 8.37
CA CYS A 57 -14.25 -5.34 9.64
C CYS A 57 -14.35 -6.85 9.86
N LEU A 58 -13.24 -7.48 10.22
CA LEU A 58 -13.13 -8.90 10.56
C LEU A 58 -13.46 -9.18 12.02
N GLY A 59 -13.35 -8.18 12.89
CA GLY A 59 -13.68 -8.28 14.30
C GLY A 59 -12.80 -7.41 15.18
N ASP A 60 -13.21 -7.30 16.44
CA ASP A 60 -12.44 -6.62 17.47
C ASP A 60 -11.23 -7.47 17.88
N TRP A 61 -10.13 -6.78 18.13
CA TRP A 61 -8.90 -7.31 18.67
C TRP A 61 -8.57 -6.56 19.95
N THR A 62 -8.95 -7.14 21.09
CA THR A 62 -8.58 -6.61 22.39
C THR A 62 -7.14 -7.02 22.69
N TYR A 63 -6.22 -6.06 22.73
CA TYR A 63 -4.86 -6.29 23.23
C TYR A 63 -4.69 -5.44 24.48
N TRP A 64 -4.81 -6.10 25.64
CA TRP A 64 -4.84 -5.50 26.98
C TRP A 64 -6.12 -4.71 27.29
N ILE A 65 -6.48 -4.65 28.58
CA ILE A 65 -7.77 -4.19 29.12
C ILE A 65 -8.13 -2.73 28.73
N PHE A 66 -7.17 -1.95 28.24
CA PHE A 66 -7.33 -0.51 27.95
C PHE A 66 -7.28 -0.14 26.46
N TRP A 67 -7.02 -1.09 25.56
CA TRP A 67 -6.80 -0.80 24.14
C TRP A 67 -7.65 -1.72 23.28
N GLU A 68 -8.81 -1.21 22.88
CA GLU A 68 -9.62 -1.82 21.82
C GLU A 68 -8.96 -1.50 20.49
N LYS A 69 -8.51 -2.53 19.79
CA LYS A 69 -8.14 -2.45 18.38
C LYS A 69 -9.18 -3.21 17.57
N SER A 70 -9.23 -2.98 16.27
CA SER A 70 -10.06 -3.77 15.36
C SER A 70 -9.29 -4.15 14.11
N LYS A 71 -9.65 -5.30 13.54
CA LYS A 71 -9.05 -5.85 12.32
C LYS A 71 -9.94 -5.50 11.14
N CYS A 72 -9.39 -4.77 10.19
CA CYS A 72 -10.02 -4.44 8.93
C CYS A 72 -9.41 -5.27 7.80
N GLN A 73 -10.22 -5.63 6.82
CA GLN A 73 -9.80 -6.21 5.56
C GLN A 73 -10.14 -5.22 4.43
N CYS A 74 -9.11 -4.83 3.70
CA CYS A 74 -9.24 -3.93 2.55
C CYS A 74 -9.38 -4.80 1.30
N LEU A 75 -10.60 -4.95 0.79
CA LEU A 75 -10.81 -5.62 -0.50
C LEU A 75 -10.41 -4.66 -1.61
N VAL A 76 -9.18 -4.78 -2.11
CA VAL A 76 -8.77 -4.10 -3.34
C VAL A 76 -9.56 -4.71 -4.50
N PRO A 77 -10.21 -3.89 -5.36
CA PRO A 77 -10.90 -4.39 -6.55
C PRO A 77 -9.93 -4.99 -7.59
#